data_AF-A0A7K3MU85-F1
#
_entry.id   AF-A0A7K3MU85-F1
#
_cell.length_a   1.000
_cell.length_b   1.000
_cell.length_c   1.000
_cell.angle_alpha   90.00
_cell.angle_beta   90.00
_cell.angle_gamma   90.00
#
_symmetry.space_group_name_H-M   'P 1'
#
loop_
_entity.id
_entity.type
_entity.pdbx_description
1 polymer ?
#
loop_
_entity_poly.entity_id
_entity_poly.type
_entity_poly.pdbx_seq_one_letter_code
_entity_poly.pdbx_strand_id
1 'polypeptide(L)'
;KLEKNLGSIADMSRLPAALFVVDIKAEHIAIKEAQKLNIPVFAMVDTNSDPREVEFVIPSNDDASKSIDKILSIVTAAIVEGLSNRGSDADAQPEASTEVAAPVAEAKAEVAEVEVAAPAVEAEVAAEPVAEAEAPKTEE
;
A
#
# COMPACT_ATOMS: atom_id res chain seq x y z
N LYS A 1 -19.46 -0.70 1.56
CA LYS A 1 -19.00 0.59 0.99
C LYS A 1 -17.60 0.91 1.47
N LEU A 2 -17.36 0.96 2.80
CA LEU A 2 -16.02 1.07 3.41
C LEU A 2 -14.98 0.14 2.75
N GLU A 3 -15.22 -1.18 2.74
CA GLU A 3 -14.34 -2.17 2.06
C GLU A 3 -13.93 -1.81 0.63
N LYS A 4 -14.85 -1.27 -0.18
CA LYS A 4 -14.56 -0.93 -1.58
C LYS A 4 -13.66 0.30 -1.74
N ASN A 5 -13.61 1.16 -0.73
CA ASN A 5 -12.89 2.44 -0.79
C ASN A 5 -11.59 2.41 0.04
N LEU A 6 -11.55 1.62 1.12
CA LEU A 6 -10.44 1.59 2.09
C LEU A 6 -9.81 0.21 2.26
N GLY A 7 -10.39 -0.85 1.69
CA GLY A 7 -9.84 -2.21 1.81
C GLY A 7 -8.43 -2.36 1.25
N SER A 8 -8.07 -1.56 0.25
CA SER A 8 -6.72 -1.52 -0.33
C SER A 8 -5.63 -0.96 0.60
N ILE A 9 -6.01 -0.28 1.69
CA ILE A 9 -5.08 0.30 2.68
C ILE A 9 -5.30 -0.26 4.09
N ALA A 10 -6.22 -1.21 4.26
CA ALA A 10 -6.60 -1.73 5.58
C ALA A 10 -5.43 -2.42 6.31
N ASP A 11 -4.54 -3.10 5.57
CA ASP A 11 -3.38 -3.80 6.11
C ASP A 11 -2.15 -2.89 6.34
N MET A 12 -2.26 -1.58 6.07
CA MET A 12 -1.13 -0.64 6.22
C MET A 12 -0.90 -0.23 7.68
N SER A 13 0.12 -0.81 8.33
CA SER A 13 0.52 -0.48 9.70
C SER A 13 1.32 0.82 9.85
N ARG A 14 1.80 1.40 8.74
CA ARG A 14 2.64 2.62 8.72
C ARG A 14 2.45 3.40 7.41
N LEU A 15 2.86 4.66 7.41
CA LEU A 15 2.88 5.50 6.20
C LEU A 15 3.77 4.87 5.10
N PRO A 16 3.39 5.02 3.82
CA PRO A 16 4.15 4.47 2.71
C PRO A 16 5.49 5.21 2.55
N ALA A 17 6.54 4.48 2.20
CA ALA A 17 7.89 5.03 2.01
C ALA A 17 8.10 5.70 0.64
N ALA A 18 7.22 5.41 -0.32
CA ALA A 18 7.13 6.02 -1.64
C ALA A 18 5.71 5.80 -2.18
N LEU A 19 5.28 6.60 -3.14
CA LEU A 19 4.02 6.40 -3.88
C LEU A 19 4.29 6.26 -5.37
N PHE A 20 3.51 5.41 -6.03
CA PHE A 20 3.45 5.29 -7.49
C PHE A 20 2.07 5.77 -7.96
N VAL A 21 2.03 6.78 -8.84
CA VAL A 21 0.80 7.44 -9.29
C VAL A 21 0.64 7.28 -10.81
N VAL A 22 -0.59 7.06 -11.24
CA VAL A 22 -1.01 7.05 -12.66
C VAL A 22 -1.97 8.21 -12.86
N ASP A 23 -1.76 9.01 -13.91
CA ASP A 23 -2.45 10.30 -14.14
C ASP A 23 -2.31 11.28 -12.96
N ILE A 24 -1.28 12.14 -13.03
CA ILE A 24 -1.03 13.15 -11.98
C ILE A 24 -2.11 14.24 -11.89
N LYS A 25 -2.91 14.42 -12.94
CA LYS A 25 -3.95 15.44 -13.04
C LYS A 25 -5.25 14.96 -12.43
N ALA A 26 -5.59 13.69 -12.60
CA ALA A 26 -6.61 13.03 -11.80
C ALA A 26 -6.22 13.03 -10.31
N GLU A 27 -5.06 12.45 -9.98
CA GLU A 27 -4.64 12.15 -8.60
C GLU A 27 -3.85 13.29 -7.91
N HIS A 28 -4.10 14.53 -8.32
CA HIS A 28 -3.46 15.75 -7.81
C HIS A 28 -3.59 15.96 -6.28
N ILE A 29 -4.58 15.35 -5.62
CA ILE A 29 -4.74 15.38 -4.16
C ILE A 29 -3.67 14.50 -3.50
N ALA A 30 -3.49 13.27 -3.99
CA ALA A 30 -2.51 12.33 -3.45
C ALA A 30 -1.08 12.89 -3.55
N ILE A 31 -0.74 13.57 -4.65
CA ILE A 31 0.56 14.23 -4.83
C ILE A 31 0.76 15.35 -3.80
N LYS A 32 -0.26 16.19 -3.59
CA LYS A 32 -0.19 17.30 -2.61
C LYS A 32 -0.14 16.82 -1.16
N GLU A 33 -0.69 15.65 -0.86
CA GLU A 33 -0.58 15.01 0.46
C GLU A 33 0.79 14.35 0.64
N ALA A 34 1.30 13.67 -0.38
CA ALA A 34 2.64 13.09 -0.40
C ALA A 34 3.73 14.15 -0.18
N GLN A 35 3.66 15.27 -0.90
CA GLN A 35 4.58 16.40 -0.76
C GLN A 35 4.58 16.97 0.67
N LYS A 36 3.40 17.09 1.32
CA LYS A 36 3.28 17.57 2.71
C LYS A 36 3.87 16.59 3.74
N LEU A 37 3.83 15.30 3.44
CA LEU A 37 4.36 14.23 4.29
C LEU A 37 5.80 13.84 3.94
N ASN A 38 6.44 14.55 3.00
CA ASN A 38 7.78 14.26 2.47
C ASN A 38 7.94 12.84 1.93
N ILE A 39 6.86 12.29 1.33
CA ILE A 39 6.86 10.98 0.69
C ILE A 39 7.26 11.15 -0.79
N PRO A 40 8.34 10.49 -1.27
CA PRO A 40 8.76 10.60 -2.66
C PRO A 40 7.71 9.99 -3.60
N VAL A 41 7.44 10.69 -4.71
CA VAL A 41 6.43 10.30 -5.70
C VAL A 41 7.10 9.91 -7.01
N PHE A 42 6.75 8.73 -7.48
CA PHE A 42 6.99 8.24 -8.84
C PHE A 42 5.67 8.34 -9.60
N ALA A 43 5.66 8.92 -10.80
CA ALA A 43 4.40 9.02 -11.56
C ALA A 43 4.56 8.88 -13.06
N MET A 44 3.53 8.28 -13.67
CA MET A 44 3.29 8.35 -15.11
C MET A 44 2.76 9.75 -15.47
N VAL A 45 3.36 10.38 -16.48
CA VAL A 45 3.00 11.74 -16.93
C VAL A 45 2.82 11.76 -18.45
N ASP A 46 1.60 12.06 -18.90
CA ASP A 46 1.28 12.35 -20.29
C ASP A 46 1.42 13.84 -20.65
N THR A 47 1.29 14.14 -21.95
CA THR A 47 1.27 15.47 -22.57
C THR A 47 0.36 16.52 -21.92
N ASN A 48 -0.66 16.10 -21.17
CA ASN A 48 -1.70 16.96 -20.61
C ASN A 48 -1.41 17.48 -19.18
N SER A 49 -0.24 17.14 -18.63
CA SER A 49 0.13 17.16 -17.21
C SER A 49 1.48 17.86 -16.94
N ASP A 50 1.67 18.54 -15.79
CA ASP A 50 2.93 19.24 -15.47
C ASP A 50 3.92 18.34 -14.69
N PRO A 51 5.06 17.93 -15.30
CA PRO A 51 6.03 17.05 -14.65
C PRO A 51 6.72 17.67 -13.42
N ARG A 52 6.58 18.98 -13.17
CA ARG A 52 7.20 19.66 -12.01
C ARG A 52 6.56 19.32 -10.67
N GLU A 53 5.36 18.75 -10.66
CA GLU A 53 4.67 18.37 -9.42
C GLU A 53 5.21 17.05 -8.82
N VAL A 54 6.08 16.33 -9.55
CA VAL A 54 6.56 14.98 -9.20
C VAL A 54 8.09 14.92 -9.23
N GLU A 55 8.68 14.15 -8.32
CA GLU A 55 10.14 13.99 -8.20
C GLU A 55 10.70 13.01 -9.24
N PHE A 56 10.04 11.85 -9.41
CA PHE A 56 10.45 10.80 -10.36
C PHE A 56 9.41 10.63 -11.48
N VAL A 57 9.64 11.31 -12.60
CA VAL A 57 8.73 11.36 -13.74
C VAL A 57 9.00 10.22 -14.73
N ILE A 58 7.94 9.49 -15.09
CA ILE A 58 7.93 8.50 -16.16
C ILE A 58 7.08 9.06 -17.32
N PRO A 59 7.69 9.61 -18.37
CA PRO A 59 6.93 10.13 -19.51
C PRO A 59 6.27 8.97 -20.27
N SER A 60 4.94 8.95 -20.30
CA SER A 60 4.16 7.81 -20.81
C SER A 60 2.70 8.20 -21.04
N ASN A 61 2.00 7.45 -21.91
CA ASN A 61 0.55 7.56 -22.05
C ASN A 61 -0.13 6.87 -20.85
N ASP A 62 -0.88 7.63 -20.06
CA ASP A 62 -1.65 7.18 -18.89
C ASP A 62 -3.11 6.83 -19.20
N ASP A 63 -3.73 7.42 -20.23
CA ASP A 63 -5.07 7.05 -20.73
C ASP A 63 -5.18 5.58 -21.20
N ALA A 64 -4.07 5.00 -21.69
CA ALA A 64 -4.08 3.69 -22.34
C ALA A 64 -3.78 2.52 -21.38
N SER A 65 -4.76 1.64 -21.12
CA SER A 65 -4.59 0.46 -20.25
C SER A 65 -3.36 -0.38 -20.61
N LYS A 66 -3.12 -0.64 -21.91
CA LYS A 66 -1.93 -1.40 -22.38
C LYS A 66 -0.59 -0.73 -22.02
N SER A 67 -0.57 0.59 -21.89
CA SER A 67 0.61 1.37 -21.49
C SER A 67 0.82 1.25 -19.97
N ILE A 68 -0.25 1.47 -19.20
CA ILE A 68 -0.29 1.26 -17.75
C ILE A 68 0.16 -0.17 -17.39
N ASP A 69 -0.50 -1.19 -17.95
CA ASP A 69 -0.20 -2.60 -17.72
C ASP A 69 1.29 -2.90 -18.00
N LYS A 70 1.83 -2.34 -19.09
CA LYS A 70 3.22 -2.57 -19.48
C LYS A 70 4.19 -1.92 -18.48
N ILE A 71 3.93 -0.69 -18.06
CA ILE A 71 4.77 0.03 -17.09
C ILE A 71 4.68 -0.62 -15.71
N LEU A 72 3.47 -0.90 -15.23
CA LEU A 72 3.26 -1.61 -13.96
C LEU A 72 3.92 -3.00 -13.95
N SER A 73 3.90 -3.75 -15.07
CA SER A 73 4.60 -5.06 -15.15
C SER A 73 6.12 -4.94 -14.94
N ILE A 74 6.72 -3.84 -15.37
CA ILE A 74 8.17 -3.59 -15.21
C ILE A 74 8.46 -3.11 -13.78
N VAL A 75 7.66 -2.17 -13.27
CA VAL A 75 7.80 -1.62 -11.92
C VAL A 75 7.60 -2.70 -10.85
N THR A 76 6.56 -3.53 -10.98
CA THR A 76 6.29 -4.63 -10.05
C THR A 76 7.39 -5.69 -10.10
N ALA A 77 7.90 -6.06 -11.28
CA ALA A 77 9.05 -6.96 -11.40
C ALA A 77 10.30 -6.41 -10.68
N ALA A 78 10.62 -5.13 -10.87
CA ALA A 78 11.74 -4.48 -10.20
C ALA A 78 11.57 -4.38 -8.68
N ILE A 79 10.33 -4.18 -8.19
CA ILE A 79 10.03 -4.21 -6.75
C ILE A 79 10.24 -5.63 -6.18
N VAL A 80 9.77 -6.67 -6.88
CA VAL A 80 9.98 -8.07 -6.46
C VAL A 80 11.46 -8.41 -6.42
N GLU A 81 12.23 -8.05 -7.45
CA GLU A 81 13.69 -8.24 -7.49
C GLU A 81 14.39 -7.53 -6.33
N GLY A 82 14.06 -6.26 -6.07
CA GLY A 82 14.61 -5.49 -4.95
C GLY A 82 14.23 -6.04 -3.57
N LEU A 83 13.06 -6.67 -3.42
CA LEU A 83 12.66 -7.38 -2.20
C LEU A 83 13.40 -8.71 -2.04
N SER A 84 13.61 -9.47 -3.11
CA SER A 84 14.40 -10.70 -3.09
C SER A 84 15.87 -10.43 -2.72
N ASN A 85 16.49 -9.41 -3.34
CA ASN A 85 17.89 -9.05 -3.07
C ASN A 85 18.09 -8.58 -1.61
N ARG A 86 17.12 -7.83 -1.05
CA ARG A 86 17.11 -7.47 0.37
C ARG A 86 17.12 -8.71 1.30
N GLY A 87 16.47 -9.79 0.87
CA GLY A 87 16.49 -11.07 1.60
C GLY A 87 17.87 -11.74 1.54
N SER A 88 18.49 -11.81 0.36
CA SER A 88 19.81 -12.45 0.20
C SER A 88 20.97 -11.66 0.81
N ASP A 89 20.91 -10.33 0.80
CA ASP A 89 21.96 -9.49 1.39
C ASP A 89 21.93 -9.51 2.92
N ALA A 90 20.80 -9.88 3.54
CA ALA A 90 20.67 -10.05 4.99
C ALA A 90 21.36 -11.32 5.51
N ASP A 91 21.47 -12.38 4.70
CA ASP A 91 22.26 -13.59 4.97
C ASP A 91 23.77 -13.41 4.67
N ALA A 92 24.17 -12.29 4.06
CA ALA A 92 25.55 -12.06 3.58
C ALA A 92 26.41 -11.15 4.50
N GLN A 93 25.88 -10.64 5.62
CA GLN A 93 26.66 -9.90 6.61
C GLN A 93 26.75 -10.68 7.94
N PRO A 94 27.93 -11.21 8.32
CA PRO A 94 28.13 -11.74 9.65
C PRO A 94 28.16 -10.61 10.68
N GLU A 95 27.57 -10.86 11.84
CA GLU A 95 27.50 -9.90 12.95
C GLU A 95 28.86 -9.31 13.37
N ALA A 96 28.93 -7.97 13.38
CA ALA A 96 30.07 -7.25 13.94
C ALA A 96 29.65 -5.89 14.55
N SER A 97 29.14 -5.93 15.78
CA SER A 97 29.51 -5.02 16.91
C SER A 97 28.38 -4.90 17.93
N THR A 98 28.36 -5.86 18.86
CA THR A 98 27.77 -5.64 20.18
C THR A 98 28.59 -4.63 20.99
N GLU A 99 27.89 -3.89 21.85
CA GLU A 99 28.40 -3.36 23.13
C GLU A 99 29.34 -2.13 23.12
N VAL A 100 28.72 -0.95 23.34
CA VAL A 100 29.06 -0.15 24.53
C VAL A 100 27.76 0.30 25.19
N ALA A 101 27.51 -0.16 26.41
CA ALA A 101 26.40 0.31 27.25
C ALA A 101 26.93 1.24 28.35
N ALA A 102 26.22 2.34 28.63
CA ALA A 102 26.10 2.93 29.98
C ALA A 102 24.98 3.98 30.03
N PRO A 103 24.23 4.14 31.14
CA PRO A 103 22.93 4.83 31.14
C PRO A 103 22.92 6.18 31.89
N VAL A 104 21.82 6.93 31.73
CA VAL A 104 21.39 7.95 32.70
C VAL A 104 19.95 7.65 33.11
N ALA A 105 19.67 7.63 34.41
CA ALA A 105 18.43 7.15 34.99
C ALA A 105 17.43 8.28 35.36
N GLU A 106 16.14 7.91 35.32
CA GLU A 106 15.04 8.34 36.19
C GLU A 106 14.76 9.85 36.45
N ALA A 107 13.57 10.31 36.02
CA ALA A 107 12.35 10.34 36.86
C ALA A 107 11.33 11.44 36.48
N LYS A 108 10.09 11.06 36.13
CA LYS A 108 8.85 11.42 36.88
C LYS A 108 7.53 10.99 36.22
N ALA A 109 6.63 10.46 37.06
CA ALA A 109 5.15 10.46 37.02
C ALA A 109 4.46 9.98 35.73
N GLU A 110 3.71 8.87 35.68
CA GLU A 110 2.70 8.29 36.60
C GLU A 110 1.37 9.07 36.68
N VAL A 111 0.38 8.56 35.95
CA VAL A 111 -1.08 8.51 36.21
C VAL A 111 -1.61 7.38 35.30
N ALA A 112 -1.94 6.18 35.81
CA ALA A 112 -3.22 5.83 36.44
C ALA A 112 -4.41 6.10 35.48
N GLU A 113 -4.81 5.17 34.60
CA GLU A 113 -5.51 3.88 34.81
C GLU A 113 -7.04 4.03 34.93
N VAL A 114 -7.79 3.46 33.97
CA VAL A 114 -9.15 2.90 34.14
C VAL A 114 -9.36 1.78 33.09
N GLU A 115 -9.77 0.61 33.56
CA GLU A 115 -10.18 -0.61 32.84
C GLU A 115 -11.53 -0.42 32.08
N VAL A 116 -12.07 -1.33 31.25
CA VAL A 116 -12.94 -2.44 31.68
C VAL A 116 -13.45 -3.22 30.44
N ALA A 117 -13.41 -4.56 30.54
CA ALA A 117 -14.24 -5.61 29.93
C ALA A 117 -14.39 -5.78 28.39
N ALA A 118 -14.02 -7.00 27.94
CA ALA A 118 -14.73 -7.76 26.90
C ALA A 118 -16.02 -8.41 27.46
N PRO A 119 -16.98 -8.82 26.61
CA PRO A 119 -17.07 -10.25 26.19
C PRO A 119 -17.24 -10.38 24.66
N ALA A 120 -16.70 -11.39 23.96
CA ALA A 120 -17.07 -12.81 23.93
C ALA A 120 -18.51 -13.10 23.46
N VAL A 121 -18.69 -13.70 22.27
CA VAL A 121 -19.20 -15.09 22.03
C VAL A 121 -19.20 -15.48 20.53
N GLU A 122 -18.81 -16.74 20.26
CA GLU A 122 -19.38 -17.74 19.30
C GLU A 122 -19.53 -17.38 17.80
N ALA A 123 -18.98 -18.18 16.85
CA ALA A 123 -19.51 -19.45 16.28
C ALA A 123 -20.82 -19.23 15.47
N GLU A 124 -21.14 -19.90 14.35
CA GLU A 124 -20.79 -21.22 13.85
C GLU A 124 -21.15 -21.35 12.32
N VAL A 125 -20.31 -22.05 11.55
CA VAL A 125 -20.55 -22.96 10.39
C VAL A 125 -21.65 -22.72 9.31
N ALA A 126 -21.26 -23.06 8.07
CA ALA A 126 -22.02 -23.68 6.96
C ALA A 126 -22.74 -22.86 5.85
N ALA A 127 -22.61 -23.50 4.67
CA ALA A 127 -23.57 -23.68 3.58
C ALA A 127 -23.39 -22.84 2.31
N GLU A 128 -23.40 -23.59 1.20
CA GLU A 128 -23.45 -23.13 -0.19
C GLU A 128 -24.75 -22.36 -0.48
N PRO A 129 -24.80 -21.70 -1.65
CA PRO A 129 -25.98 -21.89 -2.47
C PRO A 129 -25.65 -22.34 -3.89
N VAL A 130 -26.31 -23.43 -4.28
CA VAL A 130 -26.63 -23.73 -5.68
C VAL A 130 -27.44 -22.56 -6.25
N ALA A 131 -27.06 -22.05 -7.42
CA ALA A 131 -27.84 -21.07 -8.17
C ALA A 131 -28.28 -21.67 -9.51
N GLU A 132 -29.51 -22.15 -9.52
CA GLU A 132 -30.26 -22.60 -10.68
C GLU A 132 -30.56 -21.41 -11.61
N ALA A 133 -30.36 -21.58 -12.92
CA ALA A 133 -30.55 -20.52 -13.92
C ALA A 133 -31.61 -20.96 -14.94
N GLU A 134 -32.87 -20.60 -14.68
CA GLU A 134 -33.96 -20.74 -15.64
C GLU A 134 -33.97 -19.51 -16.59
N ALA A 135 -33.87 -19.75 -17.89
CA ALA A 135 -34.01 -18.73 -18.93
C ALA A 135 -35.13 -19.14 -19.92
N PRO A 136 -36.02 -18.22 -20.35
CA PRO A 136 -37.32 -18.60 -20.90
C PRO A 136 -37.43 -18.68 -22.43
N LYS A 137 -38.44 -19.43 -22.87
CA LYS A 137 -39.24 -19.36 -24.13
C LYS A 137 -38.69 -19.89 -25.47
N THR A 138 -39.27 -21.04 -25.85
CA THR A 138 -39.74 -21.46 -27.19
C THR A 138 -40.88 -22.49 -27.00
N GLU A 139 -41.81 -22.79 -27.91
CA GLU A 139 -42.40 -22.03 -29.05
C GLU A 139 -43.66 -22.77 -29.60
N GLU A 140 -44.88 -22.45 -29.13
CA GLU A 140 -46.17 -22.79 -29.79
C GLU A 140 -47.29 -21.78 -29.43
#